data_AF-A0A7Y6ZH90-F1
#
_entry.id   AF-A0A7Y6ZH90-F1
#
_cell.length_a   1.000
_cell.length_b   1.000
_cell.length_c   1.000
_cell.angle_alpha   90.00
_cell.angle_beta   90.00
_cell.angle_gamma   90.00
#
_symmetry.space_group_name_H-M   'P 1'
#
loop_
_entity.id
_entity.type
_entity.pdbx_description
1 polymer ?
#
loop_
_entity_poly.entity_id
_entity_poly.type
_entity_poly.pdbx_seq_one_letter_code
_entity_poly.pdbx_strand_id
1 'polypeptide(L)'
;MSLDLKFTYTEKKDTRSGFGDGFLEVGRKNPNVVGLCADLIGSLKMGAFQKEFPDRFFQTGIAEANMIGLSAGMTIGGKIPFAGTFANFATGRVYDQIRQSVAYSEKNVKICASHAGLTLGEDGATHQILEDIGMMKMLPNMTVINPCDYNQT
;
A
#
# COMPACT_ATOMS: atom_id res chain seq x y z
N MET A 1 14.56 -27.24 -31.18
CA MET A 1 13.82 -26.16 -31.86
C MET A 1 13.34 -25.20 -30.78
N SER A 2 14.12 -24.17 -30.46
CA SER A 2 13.72 -23.15 -29.48
C SER A 2 12.72 -22.22 -30.16
N LEU A 3 11.49 -22.18 -29.68
CA LEU A 3 10.56 -21.12 -30.04
C LEU A 3 11.10 -19.82 -29.44
N ASP A 4 11.66 -18.98 -30.29
CA ASP A 4 12.13 -17.64 -29.96
C ASP A 4 10.90 -16.72 -29.80
N LEU A 5 10.16 -16.94 -28.70
CA LEU A 5 8.99 -16.16 -28.32
C LEU A 5 9.45 -14.77 -27.88
N LYS A 6 9.51 -13.84 -28.82
CA LYS A 6 9.72 -12.42 -28.54
C LYS A 6 8.42 -11.82 -28.00
N PHE A 7 8.32 -11.71 -26.68
CA PHE A 7 7.27 -10.92 -26.03
C PHE A 7 7.50 -9.44 -26.36
N THR A 8 6.54 -8.83 -27.07
CA THR A 8 6.50 -7.40 -27.33
C THR A 8 5.49 -6.76 -26.37
N TYR A 9 5.94 -5.84 -25.53
CA TYR A 9 5.07 -5.10 -24.61
C TYR A 9 4.47 -3.90 -25.35
N THR A 10 3.17 -3.65 -25.14
CA THR A 10 2.45 -2.52 -25.76
C THR A 10 2.60 -1.24 -24.96
N GLU A 11 2.77 -1.35 -23.64
CA GLU A 11 2.99 -0.23 -22.71
C GLU A 11 3.82 -0.70 -21.51
N LYS A 12 4.56 0.23 -20.89
CA LYS A 12 5.35 -0.03 -19.67
C LYS A 12 4.74 0.74 -18.50
N LYS A 13 3.69 0.16 -17.89
CA LYS A 13 3.00 0.71 -16.71
C LYS A 13 3.43 -0.05 -15.46
N ASP A 14 3.79 0.70 -14.42
CA ASP A 14 4.19 0.13 -13.13
C ASP A 14 2.95 -0.22 -12.27
N THR A 15 3.12 -1.16 -11.32
CA THR A 15 2.05 -1.62 -10.42
C THR A 15 1.51 -0.49 -9.55
N ARG A 16 2.37 0.42 -9.07
CA ARG A 16 1.94 1.58 -8.28
C ARG A 16 1.01 2.53 -9.06
N SER A 17 1.15 2.64 -10.38
CA SER A 17 0.21 3.39 -11.22
C SER A 17 -1.13 2.67 -11.31
N GLY A 18 -1.13 1.34 -11.44
CA GLY A 18 -2.35 0.53 -11.35
C GLY A 18 -3.07 0.72 -10.02
N PHE A 19 -2.31 0.69 -8.92
CA PHE A 19 -2.82 1.00 -7.58
C PHE A 19 -3.45 2.40 -7.51
N GLY A 20 -2.78 3.44 -8.01
CA GLY A 20 -3.31 4.81 -7.98
C GLY A 20 -4.65 4.94 -8.71
N ASP A 21 -4.75 4.34 -9.89
CA ASP A 21 -5.97 4.36 -10.72
C ASP A 21 -7.09 3.52 -10.08
N GLY A 22 -6.79 2.31 -9.62
CA GLY A 22 -7.74 1.44 -8.91
C GLY A 22 -8.21 2.04 -7.58
N PHE A 23 -7.33 2.70 -6.83
CA PHE A 23 -7.67 3.37 -5.59
C PHE A 23 -8.64 4.53 -5.82
N LEU A 24 -8.42 5.33 -6.86
CA LEU A 24 -9.36 6.38 -7.27
C LEU A 24 -10.73 5.80 -7.63
N GLU A 25 -10.76 4.72 -8.41
CA GLU A 25 -11.99 4.05 -8.82
C GLU A 25 -12.79 3.51 -7.63
N VAL A 26 -12.11 2.83 -6.70
CA VAL A 26 -12.73 2.33 -5.46
C VAL A 26 -13.24 3.49 -4.60
N GLY A 27 -12.51 4.60 -4.55
CA GLY A 27 -12.93 5.84 -3.90
C GLY A 27 -14.24 6.40 -4.46
N ARG A 28 -14.41 6.40 -5.78
CA ARG A 28 -15.64 6.85 -6.46
C ARG A 28 -16.84 5.95 -6.15
N LYS A 29 -16.60 4.64 -6.01
CA LYS A 29 -17.65 3.65 -5.76
C LYS A 29 -18.07 3.55 -4.30
N ASN A 30 -17.21 3.93 -3.36
CA ASN A 30 -17.48 3.75 -1.94
C ASN A 30 -17.09 4.99 -1.10
N PRO A 31 -18.07 5.71 -0.52
CA PRO A 31 -17.81 6.91 0.28
C PRO A 31 -17.10 6.63 1.62
N ASN A 32 -17.03 5.37 2.07
CA ASN A 32 -16.33 4.98 3.30
C ASN A 32 -14.84 4.73 3.08
N VAL A 33 -14.37 4.66 1.84
CA VAL A 33 -12.94 4.55 1.52
C VAL A 33 -12.26 5.87 1.85
N VAL A 34 -11.15 5.79 2.58
CA VAL A 34 -10.30 6.93 2.93
C VAL A 34 -8.84 6.60 2.64
N GLY A 35 -8.08 7.60 2.23
CA GLY A 35 -6.64 7.49 1.99
C GLY A 35 -5.85 8.05 3.17
N LEU A 36 -4.80 7.35 3.59
CA LEU A 36 -3.79 7.86 4.49
C LEU A 36 -2.43 7.69 3.84
N CYS A 37 -1.55 8.67 3.97
CA CYS A 37 -0.20 8.57 3.43
C CYS A 37 0.81 9.16 4.41
N ALA A 38 2.00 8.58 4.45
CA ALA A 38 3.13 9.07 5.24
C ALA A 38 4.14 9.81 4.35
N ASP A 39 3.76 11.01 3.90
CA ASP A 39 4.58 11.94 3.10
C ASP A 39 5.10 11.42 1.73
N LEU A 40 4.48 10.38 1.17
CA LEU A 40 4.94 9.69 -0.05
C LEU A 40 3.88 9.66 -1.17
N ILE A 41 3.02 10.67 -1.24
CA ILE A 41 1.82 10.70 -2.11
C ILE A 41 2.18 10.47 -3.58
N GLY A 42 3.17 11.21 -4.09
CA GLY A 42 3.62 11.12 -5.48
C GLY A 42 4.24 9.75 -5.79
N SER A 43 4.99 9.21 -4.84
CA SER A 43 5.67 7.92 -4.97
C SER A 43 4.69 6.75 -4.99
N LEU A 44 3.56 6.85 -4.28
CA LEU A 44 2.49 5.84 -4.28
C LEU A 44 1.38 6.10 -5.31
N LYS A 45 1.45 7.20 -6.08
CA LYS A 45 0.43 7.59 -7.06
C LYS A 45 -0.97 7.86 -6.45
N MET A 46 -1.04 8.30 -5.19
CA MET A 46 -2.32 8.59 -4.52
C MET A 46 -2.88 9.99 -4.79
N GLY A 47 -2.16 10.82 -5.55
CA GLY A 47 -2.50 12.23 -5.75
C GLY A 47 -3.84 12.47 -6.44
N ALA A 48 -4.28 11.58 -7.33
CA ALA A 48 -5.58 11.71 -7.99
C ALA A 48 -6.74 11.56 -6.99
N PHE A 49 -6.65 10.57 -6.09
CA PHE A 49 -7.64 10.40 -5.00
C PHE A 49 -7.63 11.61 -4.07
N GLN A 50 -6.46 12.10 -3.66
CA GLN A 50 -6.35 13.29 -2.80
C GLN A 50 -7.03 14.51 -3.43
N LYS A 51 -6.83 14.72 -4.74
CA LYS A 51 -7.41 15.85 -5.47
C LYS A 51 -8.93 15.75 -5.57
N GLU A 52 -9.46 14.56 -5.82
CA GLU A 52 -10.91 14.34 -5.99
C GLU A 52 -11.66 14.28 -4.66
N PHE A 53 -11.04 13.74 -3.61
CA PHE A 53 -11.63 13.54 -2.30
C PHE A 53 -10.76 14.10 -1.17
N PRO A 54 -10.52 15.43 -1.13
CA PRO A 54 -9.64 16.04 -0.15
C PRO A 54 -10.10 15.77 1.30
N ASP A 55 -11.40 15.75 1.56
CA ASP A 55 -11.97 15.47 2.89
C ASP A 55 -11.88 13.99 3.32
N ARG A 56 -11.43 13.10 2.41
CA ARG A 56 -11.22 11.67 2.66
C ARG A 56 -9.75 11.27 2.55
N PHE A 57 -8.84 12.23 2.45
CA PHE A 57 -7.41 11.99 2.35
C PHE A 57 -6.65 12.65 3.50
N PHE A 58 -5.92 11.84 4.27
CA PHE A 58 -5.23 12.28 5.48
C PHE A 58 -3.72 12.11 5.31
N GLN A 59 -3.00 13.22 5.26
CA GLN A 59 -1.55 13.22 5.33
C GLN A 59 -1.13 13.09 6.80
N THR A 60 -0.37 12.05 7.13
CA THR A 60 0.08 11.78 8.51
C THR A 60 1.52 12.18 8.76
N GLY A 61 2.23 12.68 7.74
CA GLY A 61 3.67 12.96 7.80
C GLY A 61 4.50 11.69 7.94
N ILE A 62 5.79 11.83 8.27
CA ILE A 62 6.73 10.71 8.47
C ILE A 62 6.47 10.04 9.84
N ALA A 63 5.27 9.49 10.02
CA ALA A 63 4.77 8.94 11.26
C ALA A 63 3.96 7.65 10.98
N GLU A 64 4.57 6.65 10.36
CA GLU A 64 3.88 5.45 9.90
C GLU A 64 3.21 4.68 11.06
N ALA A 65 3.83 4.63 12.24
CA ALA A 65 3.25 3.97 13.41
C ALA A 65 1.92 4.63 13.81
N ASN A 66 1.88 5.96 13.81
CA ASN A 66 0.67 6.73 14.06
C ASN A 66 -0.36 6.52 12.94
N MET A 67 0.08 6.50 11.67
CA MET A 67 -0.78 6.22 10.51
C MET A 67 -1.52 4.88 10.63
N ILE A 68 -0.84 3.81 11.06
CA ILE A 68 -1.46 2.50 11.28
C ILE A 68 -2.46 2.54 12.44
N GLY A 69 -2.11 3.20 13.55
CA GLY A 69 -3.02 3.40 14.69
C GLY A 69 -4.29 4.17 14.32
N LEU A 70 -4.13 5.29 13.60
CA LEU A 70 -5.24 6.08 13.05
C LEU A 70 -6.11 5.24 12.11
N SER A 71 -5.49 4.48 11.22
CA SER A 71 -6.20 3.59 10.29
C SER A 71 -7.04 2.57 11.05
N ALA A 72 -6.46 1.87 12.03
CA ALA A 72 -7.19 0.93 12.88
C ALA A 72 -8.38 1.60 13.58
N GLY A 73 -8.18 2.80 14.15
CA GLY A 73 -9.25 3.58 14.79
C GLY A 73 -10.37 3.98 13.83
N MET A 74 -10.04 4.43 12.62
CA MET A 74 -11.03 4.84 11.60
C MET A 74 -11.99 3.71 11.22
N THR A 75 -11.56 2.44 11.31
CA THR A 75 -12.43 1.29 11.05
C THR A 75 -13.59 1.18 12.05
N ILE A 76 -13.42 1.66 13.28
CA ILE A 76 -14.47 1.69 14.31
C ILE A 76 -15.61 2.63 13.87
N GLY A 77 -15.28 3.72 13.17
CA GLY A 77 -16.24 4.63 12.56
C GLY A 77 -16.79 4.16 11.20
N GLY A 78 -16.58 2.90 10.83
CA GLY A 78 -17.07 2.31 9.57
C GLY A 78 -16.29 2.71 8.32
N LYS A 79 -15.12 3.35 8.46
CA LYS A 79 -14.25 3.69 7.32
C LYS A 79 -13.40 2.51 6.87
N ILE A 80 -12.95 2.56 5.62
CA ILE A 80 -12.09 1.57 4.98
C ILE A 80 -10.78 2.27 4.59
N PRO A 81 -9.79 2.31 5.49
CA PRO A 81 -8.55 3.03 5.28
C PRO A 81 -7.58 2.28 4.37
N PHE A 82 -7.04 3.01 3.39
CA PHE A 82 -5.91 2.63 2.57
C PHE A 82 -4.69 3.42 3.03
N ALA A 83 -3.83 2.80 3.84
CA ALA A 83 -2.65 3.40 4.44
C ALA A 83 -1.41 3.13 3.58
N GLY A 84 -0.85 4.18 2.99
CA GLY A 84 0.19 4.10 1.97
C GLY A 84 1.55 4.65 2.41
N THR A 85 2.59 3.82 2.28
CA THR A 85 4.01 4.21 2.42
C THR A 85 4.91 3.19 1.71
N PHE A 86 6.24 3.30 1.81
CA PHE A 86 7.17 2.30 1.25
C PHE A 86 7.17 1.02 2.07
N ALA A 87 7.44 -0.12 1.44
CA ALA A 87 7.34 -1.44 2.06
C ALA A 87 8.13 -1.54 3.36
N ASN A 88 9.36 -1.04 3.40
CA ASN A 88 10.18 -1.02 4.62
C ASN A 88 9.48 -0.27 5.78
N PHE A 89 8.85 0.86 5.47
CA PHE A 89 8.17 1.68 6.46
C PHE A 89 6.76 1.18 6.77
N ALA A 90 6.12 0.49 5.82
CA ALA A 90 4.78 -0.06 5.92
C ALA A 90 4.75 -1.39 6.69
N THR A 91 5.86 -2.11 6.77
CA THR A 91 5.91 -3.43 7.42
C THR A 91 6.97 -3.44 8.53
N GLY A 92 8.24 -3.29 8.19
CA GLY A 92 9.37 -3.35 9.14
C GLY A 92 9.24 -2.35 10.29
N ARG A 93 9.10 -1.05 9.96
CA ARG A 93 9.04 0.03 10.95
C ARG A 93 7.84 -0.05 11.90
N VAL A 94 6.72 -0.61 11.44
CA VAL A 94 5.41 -0.54 12.12
C VAL A 94 4.83 -1.90 12.47
N TYR A 95 5.69 -2.92 12.50
CA TYR A 95 5.26 -4.32 12.65
C TYR A 95 4.39 -4.55 13.89
N ASP A 96 4.76 -3.96 15.03
CA ASP A 96 3.99 -4.08 16.28
C ASP A 96 2.60 -3.43 16.17
N GLN A 97 2.51 -2.24 15.56
CA GLN A 97 1.23 -1.55 15.36
C GLN A 97 0.30 -2.38 14.46
N ILE A 98 0.83 -2.98 13.40
CA ILE A 98 0.06 -3.88 12.53
C ILE A 98 -0.39 -5.10 13.32
N ARG A 99 0.54 -5.76 14.01
CA ARG A 99 0.25 -6.98 14.76
C ARG A 99 -0.87 -6.77 15.78
N GLN A 100 -0.73 -5.74 16.63
CA GLN A 100 -1.63 -5.52 17.75
C GLN A 100 -2.93 -4.83 17.32
N SER A 101 -2.82 -3.74 16.56
CA SER A 101 -3.95 -2.86 16.28
C SER A 101 -4.73 -3.25 15.03
N VAL A 102 -4.14 -4.03 14.12
CA VAL A 102 -4.79 -4.43 12.86
C VAL A 102 -5.09 -5.93 12.85
N ALA A 103 -4.05 -6.76 12.88
CA ALA A 103 -4.15 -8.21 12.68
C ALA A 103 -4.90 -8.90 13.84
N TYR A 104 -4.40 -8.71 15.08
CA TYR A 104 -5.02 -9.30 16.27
C TYR A 104 -6.41 -8.73 16.56
N SER A 105 -6.62 -7.46 16.23
CA SER A 105 -7.89 -6.75 16.46
C SER A 105 -8.90 -6.87 15.30
N GLU A 106 -8.57 -7.67 14.27
CA GLU A 106 -9.38 -7.92 13.07
C GLU A 106 -9.90 -6.65 12.39
N LYS A 107 -9.06 -5.62 12.29
CA LYS A 107 -9.45 -4.34 11.70
C LYS A 107 -9.36 -4.37 10.19
N ASN A 108 -10.37 -3.77 9.54
CA ASN A 108 -10.51 -3.70 8.09
C ASN A 108 -9.57 -2.65 7.44
N VAL A 109 -8.27 -2.74 7.68
CA VAL A 109 -7.26 -1.83 7.12
C VAL A 109 -6.67 -2.42 5.83
N LYS A 110 -6.31 -1.56 4.88
CA LYS A 110 -5.59 -1.90 3.66
C LYS A 110 -4.22 -1.25 3.71
N ILE A 111 -3.17 -2.05 3.90
CA ILE A 111 -1.79 -1.56 3.99
C ILE A 111 -1.20 -1.62 2.57
N CYS A 112 -0.91 -0.46 2.01
CA CYS A 112 -0.52 -0.30 0.61
C CYS A 112 0.98 0.00 0.55
N ALA A 113 1.77 -1.07 0.46
CA ALA A 113 3.23 -1.03 0.47
C ALA A 113 3.80 -0.95 -0.96
N SER A 114 4.47 0.16 -1.29
CA SER A 114 5.18 0.32 -2.58
C SER A 114 6.69 0.15 -2.42
N HIS A 115 7.45 0.06 -3.53
CA HIS A 115 8.91 -0.04 -3.51
C HIS A 115 9.44 -1.22 -2.67
N ALA A 116 8.75 -2.37 -2.73
CA ALA A 116 9.19 -3.61 -2.11
C ALA A 116 10.37 -4.23 -2.90
N GLY A 117 11.17 -5.04 -2.21
CA GLY A 117 12.23 -5.82 -2.83
C GLY A 117 13.41 -4.97 -3.37
N LEU A 118 14.14 -5.56 -4.30
CA LEU A 118 15.41 -5.01 -4.81
C LEU A 118 15.24 -3.92 -5.88
N THR A 119 14.10 -3.87 -6.56
CA THR A 119 13.91 -3.04 -7.77
C THR A 119 13.85 -1.54 -7.50
N LEU A 120 13.83 -1.12 -6.24
CA LEU A 120 14.01 0.27 -5.86
C LEU A 120 15.39 0.81 -6.26
N GLY A 121 16.42 -0.04 -6.26
CA GLY A 121 17.75 0.32 -6.75
C GLY A 121 18.53 1.25 -5.83
N GLU A 122 18.66 2.51 -6.22
CA GLU A 122 19.68 3.44 -5.72
C GLU A 122 19.53 3.83 -4.24
N ASP A 123 18.31 3.77 -3.68
CA ASP A 123 18.05 4.07 -2.26
C ASP A 123 18.67 3.03 -1.30
N GLY A 124 19.09 1.88 -1.84
CA GLY A 124 19.93 0.90 -1.16
C GLY A 124 19.27 0.13 -0.01
N ALA A 125 20.12 -0.53 0.78
CA ALA A 125 19.71 -1.52 1.77
C ALA A 125 18.79 -0.98 2.89
N THR A 126 18.80 0.34 3.14
CA THR A 126 17.94 0.96 4.16
C THR A 126 16.48 1.07 3.71
N HIS A 127 16.20 0.93 2.42
CA HIS A 127 14.84 0.98 1.85
C HIS A 127 14.39 -0.36 1.26
N GLN A 128 15.34 -1.23 0.90
CA GLN A 128 15.08 -2.56 0.33
C GLN A 128 14.76 -3.57 1.44
N ILE A 129 13.48 -3.69 1.79
CA ILE A 129 13.00 -4.78 2.64
C ILE A 129 12.78 -6.04 1.80
N LEU A 130 13.31 -7.18 2.26
CA LEU A 130 13.25 -8.46 1.55
C LEU A 130 12.42 -9.51 2.31
N GLU A 131 12.08 -9.19 3.55
CA GLU A 131 11.37 -10.04 4.50
C GLU A 131 9.90 -9.65 4.71
N ASP A 132 9.43 -8.58 4.05
CA ASP A 132 8.09 -8.00 4.24
C ASP A 132 6.94 -8.99 4.02
N ILE A 133 6.98 -9.77 2.94
CA ILE A 133 5.98 -10.82 2.67
C ILE A 133 5.97 -11.86 3.80
N GLY A 134 7.16 -12.29 4.26
CA GLY A 134 7.29 -13.26 5.34
C GLY A 134 6.74 -12.72 6.67
N MET A 135 7.14 -11.50 7.03
CA MET A 135 6.67 -10.80 8.22
C MET A 135 5.15 -10.68 8.23
N MET A 136 4.55 -10.19 7.14
CA MET A 136 3.09 -10.00 7.07
C MET A 136 2.33 -11.33 7.03
N LYS A 137 2.85 -12.35 6.34
CA LYS A 137 2.19 -13.67 6.24
C LYS A 137 2.18 -14.44 7.56
N MET A 138 3.10 -14.16 8.47
CA MET A 138 3.13 -14.77 9.80
C MET A 138 2.10 -14.19 10.77
N LEU A 139 1.45 -13.07 10.43
CA LEU A 139 0.41 -12.47 11.26
C LEU A 139 -0.93 -13.20 11.06
N PRO A 140 -1.68 -13.51 12.13
CA PRO A 140 -3.02 -14.09 12.01
C PRO A 140 -3.95 -13.12 11.28
N ASN A 141 -4.91 -13.66 10.52
CA ASN A 141 -5.91 -12.89 9.76
C ASN A 141 -5.36 -11.94 8.69
N MET A 142 -4.04 -11.92 8.45
CA MET A 142 -3.43 -11.07 7.44
C MET A 142 -3.49 -11.74 6.06
N THR A 143 -4.02 -11.02 5.08
CA THR A 143 -3.95 -11.43 3.67
C THR A 143 -2.86 -10.64 2.97
N VAL A 144 -1.92 -11.34 2.34
CA VAL A 144 -0.84 -10.73 1.57
C VAL A 144 -1.10 -10.91 0.08
N ILE A 145 -1.17 -9.81 -0.66
CA ILE A 145 -1.40 -9.77 -2.11
C ILE A 145 -0.18 -9.13 -2.76
N ASN A 146 0.40 -9.80 -3.76
CA ASN A 146 1.54 -9.30 -4.53
C ASN A 146 1.17 -9.29 -6.03
N PRO A 147 0.68 -8.15 -6.57
CA PRO A 147 0.29 -8.07 -7.97
C PRO A 147 1.51 -8.12 -8.89
N CYS A 148 1.39 -8.83 -10.00
CA CYS A 148 2.44 -9.02 -10.99
C CYS A 148 2.51 -7.89 -12.03
N ASP A 149 1.39 -7.19 -12.29
CA ASP A 149 1.31 -6.14 -13.30
C ASP A 149 0.28 -5.06 -12.94
N TYR A 150 0.16 -4.07 -13.83
CA TYR A 150 -0.80 -2.96 -13.71
C TYR A 150 -2.25 -3.44 -13.60
N ASN A 151 -2.65 -4.48 -14.33
CA ASN A 151 -4.05 -4.93 -14.42
C ASN A 151 -4.46 -5.81 -13.23
N GLN A 152 -3.51 -6.50 -12.60
CA GLN A 152 -3.73 -7.30 -11.41
C GLN A 152 -3.73 -6.46 -10.13
N THR A 153 -3.23 -5.22 -10.19
CA THR A 153 -3.22 -4.30 -9.04
C THR A 153 -4.60 -3.69 -8.81
#